data_AF-A0A173VHT9-F1
#
_entry.id   AF-A0A173VHT9-F1
#
_cell.length_a   1.000
_cell.length_b   1.000
_cell.length_c   1.000
_cell.angle_alpha   90.00
_cell.angle_beta   90.00
_cell.angle_gamma   90.00
#
_symmetry.space_group_name_H-M   'P 1'
#
loop_
_entity.id
_entity.type
_entity.pdbx_description
1 polymer ?
#
loop_
_entity_poly.entity_id
_entity_poly.type
_entity_poly.pdbx_seq_one_letter_code
_entity_poly.pdbx_strand_id
1 'polypeptide(L)'
;MKQIILDTNAVRYFYQIECCNGEGVRDKVMKKYYFDKQKYVQFLRTVSSISIPATTKFELFFQAYRKGEPDLLVKYNELTQHYKEAYGIDIYIINPGVSELKYHQEQLAEDLKNGLIQTEKYISPRIEHEVKLMQGLFFTLIGTISDVVYKDLEIEESVAGLVFGLIWSQMYSRLYDLYNQYYLDEELHMSIDDVDKRIDEILLESIRNAFILMNIQMNKEHPESVIEKARVLYNASSTSEYLRVLLQIGTKYTQDDYLISLDRALNELRLEKDFAETEIEYFRYLLHNVLNGAKKIIHKNDIADYTIITMLNEKVTLRVLEENGKKEELKLVTFDKKMYEFSKKNNVMYDEEIYNKFLTEIQ
;
A
#
# COMPACT_ATOMS: atom_id res chain seq x y z
N MET A 1 -18.31 12.20 17.75
CA MET A 1 -18.50 10.77 17.45
C MET A 1 -17.37 10.35 16.52
N LYS A 2 -16.94 9.08 16.52
CA LYS A 2 -15.76 8.67 15.75
C LYS A 2 -16.16 8.31 14.32
N GLN A 3 -15.46 8.84 13.33
CA GLN A 3 -15.52 8.30 11.97
C GLN A 3 -14.42 7.25 11.85
N ILE A 4 -14.71 6.09 11.26
CA ILE A 4 -13.68 5.06 11.11
C ILE A 4 -13.48 4.69 9.66
N ILE A 5 -12.23 4.46 9.27
CA ILE A 5 -11.90 3.86 8.00
C ILE A 5 -11.44 2.42 8.22
N LEU A 6 -11.94 1.51 7.38
CA LEU A 6 -11.60 0.09 7.44
C LEU A 6 -10.69 -0.29 6.28
N ASP A 7 -9.59 -0.97 6.57
CA ASP A 7 -8.81 -1.67 5.55
C ASP A 7 -9.47 -3.01 5.15
N THR A 8 -8.88 -3.71 4.17
CA THR A 8 -9.41 -4.98 3.65
C THR A 8 -9.57 -6.04 4.74
N ASN A 9 -8.62 -6.13 5.65
CA ASN A 9 -8.70 -7.07 6.74
C ASN A 9 -9.83 -6.68 7.70
N ALA A 10 -9.94 -5.42 8.10
CA ALA A 10 -10.98 -4.95 9.01
C ALA A 10 -12.38 -5.13 8.47
N VAL A 11 -12.63 -4.86 7.19
CA VAL A 11 -13.94 -5.15 6.57
C VAL A 11 -14.27 -6.64 6.66
N ARG A 12 -13.31 -7.53 6.37
CA ARG A 12 -13.52 -8.99 6.49
C ARG A 12 -13.83 -9.39 7.93
N TYR A 13 -13.11 -8.81 8.88
CA TYR A 13 -13.32 -9.10 10.29
C TYR A 13 -14.70 -8.66 10.77
N PHE A 14 -15.09 -7.42 10.47
CA PHE A 14 -16.39 -6.86 10.81
C PHE A 14 -17.53 -7.68 10.20
N TYR A 15 -17.36 -8.11 8.95
CA TYR A 15 -18.29 -9.02 8.28
C TYR A 15 -18.42 -10.38 8.97
N GLN A 16 -17.30 -11.03 9.30
CA GLN A 16 -17.29 -12.35 9.94
C GLN A 16 -17.88 -12.33 11.36
N ILE A 17 -17.76 -11.19 12.06
CA ILE A 17 -18.42 -10.96 13.34
C ILE A 17 -19.94 -10.99 13.18
N GLU A 18 -20.48 -10.24 12.22
CA GLU A 18 -21.93 -10.16 12.00
C GLU A 18 -22.52 -11.47 11.49
N CYS A 19 -21.84 -12.14 10.55
CA CYS A 19 -22.39 -13.34 9.91
C CYS A 19 -22.15 -14.64 10.70
N CYS A 20 -21.08 -14.73 11.49
CA CYS A 20 -20.63 -16.00 12.07
C CYS A 20 -20.21 -15.90 13.55
N ASN A 21 -20.65 -14.86 14.28
CA ASN A 21 -20.26 -14.59 15.67
C ASN A 21 -18.72 -14.58 15.89
N GLY A 22 -17.93 -14.31 14.85
CA GLY A 22 -16.48 -14.28 14.92
C GLY A 22 -15.78 -15.66 15.03
N GLU A 23 -16.45 -16.79 14.77
CA GLU A 23 -15.82 -18.12 14.88
C GLU A 23 -14.62 -18.29 13.93
N GLY A 24 -14.67 -17.72 12.73
CA GLY A 24 -13.56 -17.74 11.75
C GLY A 24 -12.47 -16.67 11.96
N VAL A 25 -12.64 -15.78 12.94
CA VAL A 25 -11.77 -14.63 13.23
C VAL A 25 -10.67 -14.98 14.24
N ARG A 26 -10.95 -15.93 15.14
CA ARG A 26 -10.09 -16.27 16.30
C ARG A 26 -8.65 -16.63 15.96
N ASP A 27 -8.42 -17.26 14.80
CA ASP A 27 -7.10 -17.75 14.42
C ASP A 27 -6.27 -16.74 13.61
N LYS A 28 -6.86 -15.60 13.20
CA LYS A 28 -6.28 -14.72 12.18
C LYS A 28 -5.91 -13.32 12.67
N VAL A 29 -6.64 -12.74 13.64
CA VAL A 29 -6.24 -11.47 14.26
C VAL A 29 -5.25 -11.78 15.36
N MET A 30 -4.05 -11.19 15.28
CA MET A 30 -3.04 -11.12 16.33
C MET A 30 -3.35 -12.01 17.53
N LYS A 31 -2.81 -13.25 17.53
CA LYS A 31 -3.03 -14.39 18.47
C LYS A 31 -3.17 -14.06 19.97
N LYS A 32 -2.92 -12.82 20.37
CA LYS A 32 -3.07 -12.22 21.70
C LYS A 32 -4.48 -11.72 22.01
N TYR A 33 -5.39 -11.54 21.04
CA TYR A 33 -6.70 -10.90 21.29
C TYR A 33 -7.88 -11.82 20.96
N TYR A 34 -8.90 -11.83 21.83
CA TYR A 34 -10.21 -12.42 21.59
C TYR A 34 -11.27 -11.36 21.34
N PHE A 35 -12.25 -11.71 20.49
CA PHE A 35 -13.38 -10.86 20.16
C PHE A 35 -14.46 -10.89 21.24
N ASP A 36 -14.92 -9.72 21.68
CA ASP A 36 -16.03 -9.55 22.61
C ASP A 36 -17.20 -8.85 21.92
N LYS A 37 -18.29 -9.59 21.72
CA LYS A 37 -19.48 -9.11 21.01
C LYS A 37 -20.16 -7.93 21.69
N GLN A 38 -20.17 -7.88 23.02
CA GLN A 38 -20.80 -6.77 23.75
C GLN A 38 -19.98 -5.51 23.59
N LYS A 39 -18.66 -5.64 23.72
CA LYS A 39 -17.70 -4.55 23.51
C LYS A 39 -17.73 -4.02 22.09
N TYR A 40 -17.85 -4.89 21.09
CA TYR A 40 -18.05 -4.50 19.69
C TYR A 40 -19.33 -3.67 19.47
N VAL A 41 -20.47 -4.11 20.00
CA VAL A 41 -21.72 -3.33 19.91
C VAL A 41 -21.58 -1.98 20.63
N GLN A 42 -20.90 -1.94 21.78
CA GLN A 42 -20.61 -0.68 22.49
C GLN A 42 -19.72 0.24 21.65
N PHE A 43 -18.68 -0.31 21.02
CA PHE A 43 -17.81 0.44 20.11
C PHE A 43 -18.60 1.02 18.94
N LEU A 44 -19.45 0.24 18.26
CA LEU A 44 -20.26 0.73 17.15
C LEU A 44 -21.17 1.90 17.56
N ARG A 45 -21.71 1.91 18.78
CA ARG A 45 -22.49 3.06 19.30
C ARG A 45 -21.70 4.35 19.45
N THR A 46 -20.36 4.29 19.42
CA THR A 46 -19.48 5.47 19.45
C THR A 46 -19.10 5.97 18.05
N VAL A 47 -19.40 5.17 17.03
CA VAL A 47 -19.06 5.43 15.62
C VAL A 47 -20.21 6.19 14.96
N SER A 48 -19.90 7.30 14.29
CA SER A 48 -20.88 8.06 13.50
C SER A 48 -20.99 7.55 12.06
N SER A 49 -19.88 7.10 11.49
CA SER A 49 -19.82 6.62 10.12
C SER A 49 -18.64 5.68 9.92
N ILE A 50 -18.79 4.80 8.94
CA ILE A 50 -17.73 3.91 8.46
C ILE A 50 -17.39 4.31 7.04
N SER A 51 -16.11 4.39 6.75
CA SER A 51 -15.60 4.60 5.41
C SER A 51 -14.80 3.39 4.95
N ILE A 52 -14.97 3.02 3.69
CA ILE A 52 -14.22 1.93 3.08
C ILE A 52 -13.60 2.46 1.79
N PRO A 53 -12.28 2.37 1.60
CA PRO A 53 -11.65 2.70 0.33
C PRO A 53 -12.23 1.84 -0.81
N ALA A 54 -12.45 2.44 -1.98
CA ALA A 54 -12.85 1.72 -3.19
C ALA A 54 -11.84 0.62 -3.55
N THR A 55 -10.56 0.85 -3.29
CA THR A 55 -9.46 -0.12 -3.45
C THR A 55 -9.67 -1.37 -2.59
N THR A 56 -10.05 -1.17 -1.32
CA THR A 56 -10.40 -2.24 -0.39
C THR A 56 -11.64 -3.01 -0.85
N LYS A 57 -12.71 -2.33 -1.28
CA LYS A 57 -13.91 -3.00 -1.79
C LYS A 57 -13.61 -3.83 -3.04
N PHE A 58 -12.83 -3.29 -3.97
CA PHE A 58 -12.40 -4.03 -5.15
C PHE A 58 -11.62 -5.30 -4.78
N GLU A 59 -10.70 -5.23 -3.83
CA GLU A 59 -9.92 -6.39 -3.41
C GLU A 59 -10.80 -7.50 -2.83
N LEU A 60 -11.81 -7.14 -2.02
CA LEU A 60 -12.80 -8.09 -1.51
C LEU A 60 -13.62 -8.72 -2.63
N PHE A 61 -14.00 -7.92 -3.62
CA PHE A 61 -14.65 -8.40 -4.83
C PHE A 61 -13.80 -9.40 -5.58
N PHE A 62 -12.57 -9.04 -5.90
CA PHE A 62 -11.70 -9.89 -6.69
C PHE A 62 -11.42 -11.22 -5.99
N GLN A 63 -11.23 -11.20 -4.67
CA GLN A 63 -11.04 -12.42 -3.86
C GLN A 63 -12.30 -13.31 -3.85
N ALA A 64 -13.49 -12.73 -3.76
CA ALA A 64 -14.75 -13.47 -3.80
C ALA A 64 -14.98 -14.08 -5.20
N TYR A 65 -14.75 -13.28 -6.25
CA TYR A 65 -14.85 -13.71 -7.63
C TYR A 65 -13.92 -14.89 -7.93
N ARG A 66 -12.62 -14.79 -7.59
CA ARG A 66 -11.64 -15.87 -7.79
C ARG A 66 -11.98 -17.18 -7.06
N LYS A 67 -12.69 -17.09 -5.93
CA LYS A 67 -13.11 -18.28 -5.16
C LYS A 67 -14.40 -18.89 -5.68
N GLY A 68 -15.06 -18.28 -6.67
CA GLY A 68 -16.40 -18.69 -7.08
C GLY A 68 -17.44 -18.47 -5.98
N GLU A 69 -17.25 -17.46 -5.13
CA GLU A 69 -18.15 -17.10 -4.03
C GLU A 69 -18.86 -15.76 -4.30
N PRO A 70 -19.61 -15.59 -5.41
CA PRO A 70 -20.27 -14.33 -5.75
C PRO A 70 -21.30 -13.93 -4.68
N ASP A 71 -21.87 -14.88 -3.96
CA ASP A 71 -22.78 -14.63 -2.83
C ASP A 71 -22.10 -13.83 -1.70
N LEU A 72 -20.78 -13.96 -1.54
CA LEU A 72 -20.04 -13.18 -0.54
C LEU A 72 -20.15 -11.67 -0.83
N LEU A 73 -20.28 -11.30 -2.10
CA LEU A 73 -20.42 -9.91 -2.53
C LEU A 73 -21.79 -9.34 -2.23
N VAL A 74 -22.84 -10.14 -2.47
CA VAL A 74 -24.20 -9.79 -2.04
C VAL A 74 -24.22 -9.57 -0.53
N LYS A 75 -23.58 -10.45 0.23
CA LYS A 75 -23.51 -10.33 1.70
C LYS A 75 -22.69 -9.12 2.16
N TYR A 76 -21.63 -8.71 1.45
CA TYR A 76 -20.92 -7.46 1.75
C TYR A 76 -21.77 -6.22 1.46
N ASN A 77 -22.74 -6.29 0.54
CA ASN A 77 -23.71 -5.22 0.29
C ASN A 77 -24.80 -5.20 1.38
N GLU A 78 -25.31 -6.37 1.77
CA GLU A 78 -26.25 -6.52 2.89
C GLU A 78 -25.65 -5.98 4.19
N LEU A 79 -24.34 -6.13 4.41
CA LEU A 79 -23.64 -5.56 5.56
C LEU A 79 -23.83 -4.04 5.65
N THR A 80 -23.76 -3.31 4.54
CA THR A 80 -23.99 -1.86 4.53
C THR A 80 -25.38 -1.52 5.04
N GLN A 81 -26.41 -2.21 4.55
CA GLN A 81 -27.78 -2.00 4.98
C GLN A 81 -27.98 -2.39 6.45
N HIS A 82 -27.43 -3.54 6.86
CA HIS A 82 -27.50 -4.03 8.22
C HIS A 82 -26.92 -3.02 9.22
N TYR A 83 -25.78 -2.39 8.91
CA TYR A 83 -25.18 -1.40 9.81
C TYR A 83 -26.04 -0.16 9.97
N LYS A 84 -26.71 0.27 8.91
CA LYS A 84 -27.65 1.39 8.97
C LYS A 84 -28.86 1.04 9.84
N GLU A 85 -29.43 -0.14 9.66
CA GLU A 85 -30.64 -0.58 10.37
C GLU A 85 -30.37 -0.94 11.84
N ALA A 86 -29.30 -1.69 12.12
CA ALA A 86 -29.01 -2.21 13.46
C ALA A 86 -28.31 -1.19 14.36
N TYR A 87 -27.49 -0.31 13.80
CA TYR A 87 -26.63 0.60 14.56
C TYR A 87 -26.84 2.08 14.21
N GLY A 88 -27.61 2.40 13.16
CA GLY A 88 -27.78 3.78 12.69
C GLY A 88 -26.55 4.36 11.98
N ILE A 89 -25.60 3.50 11.58
CA ILE A 89 -24.30 3.92 11.03
C ILE A 89 -24.34 3.88 9.51
N ASP A 90 -23.95 4.99 8.87
CA ASP A 90 -23.76 5.05 7.43
C ASP A 90 -22.39 4.51 7.02
N ILE A 91 -22.35 3.71 5.94
CA ILE A 91 -21.10 3.26 5.31
C ILE A 91 -20.89 3.99 3.99
N TYR A 92 -19.74 4.65 3.85
CA TYR A 92 -19.34 5.41 2.67
C TYR A 92 -18.20 4.73 1.92
N ILE A 93 -18.27 4.73 0.58
CA ILE A 93 -17.15 4.30 -0.27
C ILE A 93 -16.34 5.52 -0.68
N ILE A 94 -15.07 5.55 -0.26
CA ILE A 94 -14.17 6.64 -0.64
C ILE A 94 -13.48 6.25 -1.95
N ASN A 95 -13.70 7.03 -3.00
CA ASN A 95 -13.02 6.85 -4.29
C ASN A 95 -11.75 7.70 -4.33
N PRO A 96 -10.64 7.22 -4.93
CA PRO A 96 -9.34 7.90 -4.93
C PRO A 96 -9.27 9.16 -5.84
N GLY A 97 -10.36 9.88 -6.06
CA GLY A 97 -10.40 11.09 -6.91
C GLY A 97 -10.19 10.84 -8.41
N VAL A 98 -9.94 9.60 -8.82
CA VAL A 98 -9.83 9.15 -10.22
C VAL A 98 -11.19 8.62 -10.68
N SER A 99 -11.78 9.26 -11.68
CA SER A 99 -13.14 8.95 -12.19
C SER A 99 -13.31 7.51 -12.65
N GLU A 100 -12.25 6.93 -13.20
CA GLU A 100 -12.17 5.60 -13.80
C GLU A 100 -12.13 4.48 -12.75
N LEU A 101 -11.95 4.84 -11.47
CA LEU A 101 -11.92 3.89 -10.34
C LEU A 101 -13.17 3.96 -9.48
N LYS A 102 -14.22 4.62 -9.97
CA LYS A 102 -15.52 4.60 -9.30
C LYS A 102 -15.99 3.16 -9.19
N TYR A 103 -15.95 2.65 -7.97
CA TYR A 103 -16.47 1.33 -7.68
C TYR A 103 -18.00 1.41 -7.58
N HIS A 104 -18.69 1.10 -8.67
CA HIS A 104 -20.16 1.08 -8.73
C HIS A 104 -20.70 -0.25 -8.18
N GLN A 105 -20.82 -0.32 -6.85
CA GLN A 105 -21.22 -1.51 -6.10
C GLN A 105 -22.56 -2.12 -6.52
N GLU A 106 -23.55 -1.28 -6.84
CA GLU A 106 -24.89 -1.72 -7.29
C GLU A 106 -24.84 -2.30 -8.70
N GLN A 107 -24.17 -1.62 -9.63
CA GLN A 107 -24.00 -2.09 -11.00
C GLN A 107 -23.23 -3.41 -11.04
N LEU A 108 -22.18 -3.54 -10.23
CA LEU A 108 -21.40 -4.77 -10.15
C LEU A 108 -22.23 -5.94 -9.60
N ALA A 109 -23.05 -5.70 -8.58
CA ALA A 109 -23.94 -6.72 -8.02
C ALA A 109 -24.99 -7.18 -9.06
N GLU A 110 -25.46 -6.28 -9.90
CA GLU A 110 -26.39 -6.60 -10.98
C GLU A 110 -25.70 -7.35 -12.13
N ASP A 111 -24.51 -6.92 -12.53
CA ASP A 111 -23.68 -7.59 -13.54
C ASP A 111 -23.32 -9.03 -13.10
N LEU A 112 -23.04 -9.23 -11.80
CA LEU A 112 -22.83 -10.53 -11.18
C LEU A 112 -24.06 -11.44 -11.24
N LYS A 113 -25.25 -10.93 -10.87
CA LYS A 113 -26.51 -11.69 -10.93
C LYS A 113 -26.83 -12.16 -12.34
N ASN A 114 -26.49 -11.35 -13.33
CA ASN A 114 -26.74 -11.64 -14.73
C ASN A 114 -25.65 -12.50 -15.39
N GLY A 115 -24.58 -12.86 -14.66
CA GLY A 115 -23.44 -13.61 -15.19
C GLY A 115 -22.61 -12.84 -16.21
N LEU A 116 -22.67 -11.49 -16.17
CA LEU A 116 -22.09 -10.58 -17.14
C LEU A 116 -20.99 -9.73 -16.50
N ILE A 117 -19.94 -10.34 -15.95
CA ILE A 117 -18.76 -9.55 -15.56
C ILE A 117 -17.95 -9.25 -16.82
N GLN A 118 -18.05 -8.01 -17.28
CA GLN A 118 -17.13 -7.48 -18.29
C GLN A 118 -15.87 -7.05 -17.57
N THR A 119 -14.84 -7.90 -17.59
CA THR A 119 -13.56 -7.67 -16.93
C THR A 119 -12.93 -6.34 -17.38
N GLU A 120 -13.18 -5.92 -18.61
CA GLU A 120 -12.71 -4.66 -19.17
C GLU A 120 -13.29 -3.42 -18.49
N LYS A 121 -14.47 -3.52 -17.87
CA LYS A 121 -15.12 -2.41 -17.16
C LYS A 121 -14.63 -2.22 -15.73
N TYR A 122 -14.24 -3.31 -15.07
CA TYR A 122 -13.93 -3.29 -13.63
C TYR A 122 -12.47 -3.59 -13.31
N ILE A 123 -11.84 -4.48 -14.08
CA ILE A 123 -10.48 -4.96 -13.82
C ILE A 123 -9.46 -4.13 -14.60
N SER A 124 -9.69 -3.82 -15.88
CA SER A 124 -8.69 -3.08 -16.68
C SER A 124 -8.37 -1.68 -16.14
N PRO A 125 -9.34 -0.83 -15.75
CA PRO A 125 -9.04 0.45 -15.12
C PRO A 125 -8.29 0.30 -13.80
N ARG A 126 -8.53 -0.82 -13.09
CA ARG A 126 -7.86 -1.13 -11.84
C ARG A 126 -6.39 -1.52 -12.07
N ILE A 127 -6.12 -2.40 -13.02
CA ILE A 127 -4.76 -2.77 -13.44
C ILE A 127 -3.98 -1.50 -13.75
N GLU A 128 -4.53 -0.65 -14.60
CA GLU A 128 -3.89 0.60 -15.02
C GLU A 128 -3.51 1.49 -13.84
N HIS A 129 -4.42 1.65 -12.88
CA HIS A 129 -4.17 2.46 -11.70
C HIS A 129 -3.14 1.84 -10.75
N GLU A 130 -3.26 0.56 -10.42
CA GLU A 130 -2.30 -0.08 -9.51
C GLU A 130 -0.90 -0.13 -10.12
N VAL A 131 -0.78 -0.33 -11.44
CA VAL A 131 0.49 -0.23 -12.17
C VAL A 131 1.09 1.16 -12.02
N LYS A 132 0.31 2.23 -12.24
CA LYS A 132 0.78 3.61 -12.08
C LYS A 132 1.22 3.93 -10.65
N LEU A 133 0.47 3.47 -9.64
CA LEU A 133 0.85 3.66 -8.24
C LEU A 133 2.13 2.90 -7.90
N MET A 134 2.24 1.63 -8.32
CA MET A 134 3.43 0.81 -8.08
C MET A 134 4.66 1.36 -8.80
N GLN A 135 4.49 1.82 -10.04
CA GLN A 135 5.53 2.48 -10.80
C GLN A 135 5.99 3.78 -10.13
N GLY A 136 5.06 4.63 -9.67
CA GLY A 136 5.38 5.85 -8.93
C GLY A 136 6.12 5.56 -7.62
N LEU A 137 5.70 4.52 -6.89
CA LEU A 137 6.39 4.04 -5.69
C LEU A 137 7.82 3.58 -6.00
N PHE A 138 8.01 2.71 -7.01
CA PHE A 138 9.33 2.24 -7.43
C PHE A 138 10.24 3.41 -7.80
N PHE A 139 9.71 4.36 -8.57
CA PHE A 139 10.43 5.53 -9.02
C PHE A 139 10.91 6.41 -7.86
N THR A 140 10.00 6.69 -6.92
CA THR A 140 10.31 7.48 -5.72
C THR A 140 11.38 6.81 -4.88
N LEU A 141 11.33 5.48 -4.74
CA LEU A 141 12.34 4.71 -4.02
C LEU A 141 13.70 4.75 -4.73
N ILE A 142 13.75 4.54 -6.05
CA ILE A 142 14.99 4.61 -6.83
C ILE A 142 15.60 6.01 -6.70
N GLY A 143 14.80 7.08 -6.85
CA GLY A 143 15.25 8.47 -6.69
C GLY A 143 15.84 8.71 -5.31
N THR A 144 15.09 8.39 -4.26
CA THR A 144 15.53 8.56 -2.86
C THR A 144 16.85 7.83 -2.58
N ILE A 145 17.00 6.58 -3.06
CA ILE A 145 18.24 5.82 -2.86
C ILE A 145 19.38 6.44 -3.67
N SER A 146 19.11 6.99 -4.85
CA SER A 146 20.10 7.67 -5.67
C SER A 146 20.62 8.92 -4.97
N ASP A 147 19.73 9.72 -4.38
CA ASP A 147 20.08 10.91 -3.59
C ASP A 147 20.93 10.54 -2.37
N VAL A 148 20.70 9.37 -1.75
CA VAL A 148 21.54 8.86 -0.66
C VAL A 148 22.91 8.41 -1.15
N VAL A 149 22.98 7.76 -2.30
CA VAL A 149 24.22 7.19 -2.84
C VAL A 149 25.13 8.29 -3.41
N TYR A 150 24.55 9.30 -4.05
CA TYR A 150 25.25 10.42 -4.71
C TYR A 150 25.09 11.75 -3.96
N LYS A 151 24.87 11.68 -2.64
CA LYS A 151 24.44 12.74 -1.71
C LYS A 151 25.22 14.06 -1.66
N ASP A 152 26.29 14.19 -2.44
CA ASP A 152 27.18 15.35 -2.53
C ASP A 152 27.32 15.85 -3.98
N LEU A 153 26.45 15.40 -4.90
CA LEU A 153 26.51 15.67 -6.33
C LEU A 153 25.14 16.04 -6.86
N GLU A 154 25.08 17.07 -7.69
CA GLU A 154 23.89 17.38 -8.48
C GLU A 154 23.84 16.44 -9.68
N ILE A 155 22.84 15.57 -9.74
CA ILE A 155 22.57 14.77 -10.95
C ILE A 155 21.86 15.70 -11.93
N GLU A 156 22.47 15.97 -13.09
CA GLU A 156 21.85 16.80 -14.11
C GLU A 156 20.46 16.26 -14.50
N GLU A 157 19.49 17.17 -14.66
CA GLU A 157 18.12 16.82 -15.06
C GLU A 157 18.07 16.07 -16.41
N SER A 158 19.05 16.34 -17.29
CA SER A 158 19.22 15.66 -18.58
C SER A 158 19.55 14.17 -18.41
N VAL A 159 20.42 13.85 -17.46
CA VAL A 159 20.86 12.50 -17.09
C VAL A 159 19.73 11.76 -16.39
N ALA A 160 19.12 12.43 -15.42
CA ALA A 160 17.93 11.94 -14.74
C ALA A 160 16.84 11.59 -15.78
N GLY A 161 16.45 12.53 -16.64
CA GLY A 161 15.40 12.34 -17.64
C GLY A 161 15.62 11.15 -18.58
N LEU A 162 16.86 10.94 -19.05
CA LEU A 162 17.18 9.84 -19.96
C LEU A 162 17.17 8.47 -19.27
N VAL A 163 17.80 8.37 -18.10
CA VAL A 163 17.82 7.13 -17.31
C VAL A 163 16.42 6.76 -16.85
N PHE A 164 15.67 7.75 -16.39
CA PHE A 164 14.34 7.56 -15.84
C PHE A 164 13.29 7.28 -16.90
N GLY A 165 13.35 7.89 -18.09
CA GLY A 165 12.39 7.61 -19.16
C GLY A 165 12.41 6.15 -19.64
N LEU A 166 13.61 5.59 -19.82
CA LEU A 166 13.78 4.19 -20.25
C LEU A 166 13.28 3.21 -19.18
N ILE A 167 13.67 3.43 -17.92
CA ILE A 167 13.29 2.54 -16.82
C ILE A 167 11.80 2.67 -16.50
N TRP A 168 11.24 3.87 -16.60
CA TRP A 168 9.82 4.12 -16.43
C TRP A 168 8.98 3.25 -17.37
N SER A 169 9.25 3.31 -18.68
CA SER A 169 8.50 2.51 -19.65
C SER A 169 8.66 1.00 -19.46
N GLN A 170 9.86 0.52 -19.13
CA GLN A 170 10.11 -0.90 -18.83
C GLN A 170 9.37 -1.37 -17.58
N MET A 171 9.42 -0.58 -16.49
CA MET A 171 8.67 -0.84 -15.27
C MET A 171 7.18 -0.95 -15.56
N TYR A 172 6.62 0.02 -16.30
CA TYR A 172 5.21 0.02 -16.68
C TYR A 172 4.83 -1.27 -17.38
N SER A 173 5.53 -1.61 -18.47
CA SER A 173 5.18 -2.78 -19.29
C SER A 173 5.18 -4.06 -18.47
N ARG A 174 6.21 -4.26 -17.64
CA ARG A 174 6.34 -5.50 -16.86
C ARG A 174 5.34 -5.58 -15.71
N LEU A 175 5.06 -4.46 -15.04
CA LEU A 175 4.02 -4.40 -14.02
C LEU A 175 2.65 -4.62 -14.66
N TYR A 176 2.39 -4.02 -15.82
CA TYR A 176 1.14 -4.21 -16.56
C TYR A 176 0.94 -5.68 -16.95
N ASP A 177 1.95 -6.32 -17.52
CA ASP A 177 1.90 -7.75 -17.86
C ASP A 177 1.67 -8.63 -16.62
N LEU A 178 2.37 -8.34 -15.52
CA LEU A 178 2.20 -9.05 -14.25
C LEU A 178 0.76 -8.94 -13.72
N TYR A 179 0.21 -7.72 -13.73
CA TYR A 179 -1.12 -7.47 -13.18
C TYR A 179 -2.21 -8.05 -14.09
N ASN A 180 -2.03 -8.04 -15.41
CA ASN A 180 -2.91 -8.80 -16.32
C ASN A 180 -2.90 -10.30 -16.01
N GLN A 181 -1.72 -10.90 -15.82
CA GLN A 181 -1.63 -12.31 -15.45
C GLN A 181 -2.26 -12.60 -14.09
N TYR A 182 -2.10 -11.70 -13.12
CA TYR A 182 -2.71 -11.89 -11.81
C TYR A 182 -4.25 -11.77 -11.84
N TYR A 183 -4.76 -10.78 -12.55
CA TYR A 183 -6.17 -10.41 -12.52
C TYR A 183 -7.04 -11.10 -13.57
N LEU A 184 -6.50 -11.37 -14.75
CA LEU A 184 -7.26 -11.86 -15.91
C LEU A 184 -6.91 -13.29 -16.33
N ASP A 185 -5.73 -13.79 -15.97
CA ASP A 185 -5.34 -15.17 -16.31
C ASP A 185 -5.81 -16.14 -15.21
N GLU A 186 -7.00 -16.70 -15.43
CA GLU A 186 -7.62 -17.65 -14.51
C GLU A 186 -6.87 -19.00 -14.46
N GLU A 187 -6.13 -19.37 -15.51
CA GLU A 187 -5.39 -20.65 -15.58
C GLU A 187 -4.07 -20.62 -14.81
N LEU A 188 -3.41 -19.45 -14.75
CA LEU A 188 -2.10 -19.28 -14.11
C LEU A 188 -2.17 -19.44 -12.57
N HIS A 189 -3.36 -19.30 -11.97
CA HIS A 189 -3.63 -19.45 -10.52
C HIS A 189 -2.60 -18.77 -9.59
N MET A 190 -2.05 -17.62 -10.00
CA MET A 190 -0.99 -16.95 -9.23
C MET A 190 -1.43 -16.63 -7.80
N SER A 191 -0.64 -17.08 -6.82
CA SER A 191 -0.82 -16.68 -5.43
C SER A 191 -0.29 -15.26 -5.21
N ILE A 192 -0.68 -14.63 -4.10
CA ILE A 192 -0.15 -13.31 -3.74
C ILE A 192 1.37 -13.34 -3.53
N ASP A 193 1.91 -14.45 -3.01
CA ASP A 193 3.35 -14.62 -2.79
C ASP A 193 4.13 -14.68 -4.10
N ASP A 194 3.53 -15.25 -5.16
CA ASP A 194 4.09 -15.28 -6.52
C ASP A 194 4.13 -13.88 -7.13
N VAL A 195 3.04 -13.11 -6.96
CA VAL A 195 2.97 -11.71 -7.40
C VAL A 195 4.03 -10.88 -6.69
N ASP A 196 4.11 -10.99 -5.37
CA ASP A 196 5.10 -10.26 -4.56
C ASP A 196 6.54 -10.61 -4.95
N LYS A 197 6.79 -11.88 -5.31
CA LYS A 197 8.11 -12.30 -5.81
C LYS A 197 8.44 -11.61 -7.13
N ARG A 198 7.49 -11.58 -8.08
CA ARG A 198 7.69 -10.92 -9.38
C ARG A 198 7.78 -9.40 -9.27
N ILE A 199 7.07 -8.78 -8.33
CA ILE A 199 7.23 -7.36 -7.98
C ILE A 199 8.68 -7.10 -7.56
N ASP A 200 9.24 -7.91 -6.66
CA ASP A 200 10.64 -7.77 -6.24
C ASP A 200 11.63 -7.98 -7.40
N GLU A 201 11.37 -8.93 -8.30
CA GLU A 201 12.19 -9.15 -9.50
C GLU A 201 12.17 -7.93 -10.44
N ILE A 202 10.99 -7.33 -10.67
CA ILE A 202 10.86 -6.13 -11.50
C ILE A 202 11.57 -4.94 -10.83
N LEU A 203 11.40 -4.76 -9.51
CA LEU A 203 12.06 -3.70 -8.77
C LEU A 203 13.58 -3.85 -8.81
N LEU A 204 14.08 -5.05 -8.53
CA LEU A 204 15.52 -5.38 -8.55
C LEU A 204 16.14 -5.07 -9.91
N GLU A 205 15.50 -5.49 -11.00
CA GLU A 205 16.01 -5.19 -12.34
C GLU A 205 16.00 -3.69 -12.62
N SER A 206 14.92 -3.01 -12.25
CA SER A 206 14.75 -1.57 -12.50
C SER A 206 15.77 -0.74 -11.74
N ILE A 207 15.96 -1.01 -10.44
CA ILE A 207 16.94 -0.30 -9.63
C ILE A 207 18.36 -0.61 -10.09
N ARG A 208 18.67 -1.86 -10.44
CA ARG A 208 20.00 -2.23 -10.95
C ARG A 208 20.29 -1.53 -12.27
N ASN A 209 19.35 -1.51 -13.20
CA ASN A 209 19.51 -0.81 -14.47
C ASN A 209 19.67 0.70 -14.26
N ALA A 210 18.93 1.29 -13.31
CA ALA A 210 19.09 2.70 -12.93
C ALA A 210 20.51 2.99 -12.47
N PHE A 211 21.01 2.24 -11.49
CA PHE A 211 22.35 2.45 -10.95
C PHE A 211 23.45 2.13 -11.96
N ILE A 212 23.27 1.16 -12.87
CA ILE A 212 24.20 0.94 -13.98
C ILE A 212 24.31 2.19 -14.85
N LEU A 213 23.17 2.73 -15.30
CA LEU A 213 23.15 3.87 -16.20
C LEU A 213 23.65 5.15 -15.51
N MET A 214 23.20 5.42 -14.29
CA MET A 214 23.67 6.55 -13.49
C MET A 214 25.18 6.43 -13.26
N ASN A 215 25.70 5.28 -12.83
CA ASN A 215 27.13 5.14 -12.54
C ASN A 215 28.00 5.29 -13.80
N ILE A 216 27.51 4.88 -14.99
CA ILE A 216 28.21 5.15 -16.25
C ILE A 216 28.33 6.65 -16.52
N GLN A 217 27.27 7.40 -16.25
CA GLN A 217 27.26 8.84 -16.50
C GLN A 217 28.05 9.61 -15.44
N MET A 218 27.85 9.29 -14.16
CA MET A 218 28.62 9.87 -13.06
C MET A 218 30.11 9.61 -13.21
N ASN A 219 30.54 8.48 -13.78
CA ASN A 219 31.96 8.24 -14.08
C ASN A 219 32.54 9.19 -15.15
N LYS A 220 31.72 9.74 -16.05
CA LYS A 220 32.18 10.72 -17.04
C LYS A 220 32.31 12.12 -16.44
N GLU A 221 31.35 12.50 -15.60
CA GLU A 221 31.22 13.86 -15.06
C GLU A 221 31.97 14.03 -13.74
N HIS A 222 31.96 12.99 -12.90
CA HIS A 222 32.47 12.98 -11.53
C HIS A 222 33.21 11.65 -11.21
N PRO A 223 34.38 11.37 -11.82
CA PRO A 223 35.11 10.10 -11.67
C PRO A 223 35.42 9.69 -10.22
N GLU A 224 35.56 10.66 -9.31
CA GLU A 224 35.80 10.49 -7.87
C GLU A 224 34.59 9.91 -7.11
N SER A 225 33.40 10.03 -7.67
CA SER A 225 32.14 9.61 -7.07
C SER A 225 31.70 8.19 -7.42
N VAL A 226 32.43 7.56 -8.33
CA VAL A 226 32.06 6.31 -8.97
C VAL A 226 31.91 5.20 -7.94
N ILE A 227 30.76 4.54 -7.99
CA ILE A 227 30.55 3.31 -7.25
C ILE A 227 31.35 2.21 -7.96
N GLU A 228 32.06 1.40 -7.17
CA GLU A 228 32.79 0.25 -7.70
C GLU A 228 31.90 -0.58 -8.62
N LYS A 229 32.37 -0.80 -9.85
CA LYS A 229 31.64 -1.51 -10.90
C LYS A 229 31.12 -2.88 -10.44
N ALA A 230 31.88 -3.57 -9.58
CA ALA A 230 31.50 -4.86 -9.01
C ALA A 230 30.20 -4.81 -8.18
N ARG A 231 29.89 -3.68 -7.55
CA ARG A 231 28.68 -3.51 -6.74
C ARG A 231 27.47 -3.15 -7.57
N VAL A 232 27.65 -2.24 -8.51
CA VAL A 232 26.56 -1.83 -9.41
C VAL A 232 26.11 -3.01 -10.27
N LEU A 233 27.05 -3.87 -10.68
CA LEU A 233 26.81 -5.11 -11.42
C LEU A 233 26.58 -6.33 -10.52
N TYR A 234 26.41 -6.14 -9.21
CA TYR A 234 26.22 -7.26 -8.30
C TYR A 234 24.94 -8.03 -8.66
N ASN A 235 25.08 -9.35 -8.83
CA ASN A 235 23.98 -10.23 -9.17
C ASN A 235 23.26 -10.69 -7.90
N ALA A 236 22.38 -9.84 -7.37
CA ALA A 236 21.59 -10.14 -6.20
C ALA A 236 20.41 -11.09 -6.52
N SER A 237 19.98 -11.82 -5.51
CA SER A 237 18.77 -12.66 -5.55
C SER A 237 17.49 -11.92 -5.15
N SER A 238 17.61 -10.70 -4.59
CA SER A 238 16.49 -9.84 -4.17
C SER A 238 16.89 -8.37 -4.16
N THR A 239 15.90 -7.47 -4.19
CA THR A 239 16.16 -6.02 -4.11
C THR A 239 16.89 -5.65 -2.82
N SER A 240 16.50 -6.25 -1.69
CA SER A 240 17.11 -5.96 -0.38
C SER A 240 18.59 -6.33 -0.34
N GLU A 241 18.95 -7.48 -0.90
CA GLU A 241 20.35 -7.89 -1.02
C GLU A 241 21.16 -6.93 -1.90
N TYR A 242 20.60 -6.52 -3.05
CA TYR A 242 21.24 -5.56 -3.94
C TYR A 242 21.52 -4.23 -3.23
N LEU A 243 20.53 -3.69 -2.51
CA LEU A 243 20.67 -2.43 -1.79
C LEU A 243 21.71 -2.50 -0.67
N ARG A 244 21.80 -3.61 0.06
CA ARG A 244 22.84 -3.80 1.09
C ARG A 244 24.25 -3.74 0.51
N VAL A 245 24.46 -4.33 -0.67
CA VAL A 245 25.75 -4.31 -1.37
C VAL A 245 26.04 -2.93 -1.95
N LEU A 246 25.03 -2.30 -2.56
CA LEU A 246 25.15 -0.96 -3.14
C LEU A 246 25.50 0.09 -2.09
N LEU A 247 24.81 0.06 -0.94
CA LEU A 247 25.00 0.97 0.19
C LEU A 247 26.21 0.59 1.06
N GLN A 248 26.76 -0.61 0.89
CA GLN A 248 28.03 -1.03 1.45
C GLN A 248 28.10 -0.90 2.98
N ILE A 249 27.06 -1.38 3.66
CA ILE A 249 26.96 -1.42 5.12
C ILE A 249 28.21 -2.13 5.68
N GLY A 250 29.17 -1.35 6.19
CA GLY A 250 30.41 -1.85 6.81
C GLY A 250 31.74 -1.30 6.31
N THR A 251 31.81 -0.45 5.27
CA THR A 251 33.12 0.14 4.85
C THR A 251 33.09 1.58 4.32
N LYS A 252 31.97 2.10 3.77
CA LYS A 252 31.82 3.52 3.36
C LYS A 252 30.66 4.23 4.06
N TYR A 253 29.60 3.49 4.36
CA TYR A 253 28.47 3.93 5.18
C TYR A 253 28.24 2.93 6.30
N THR A 254 28.11 3.43 7.54
CA THR A 254 27.50 2.66 8.62
C THR A 254 25.98 2.61 8.42
N GLN A 255 25.30 1.72 9.16
CA GLN A 255 23.84 1.71 9.16
C GLN A 255 23.26 3.08 9.59
N ASP A 256 23.92 3.75 10.55
CA ASP A 256 23.51 5.06 11.03
C ASP A 256 23.72 6.15 9.97
N ASP A 257 24.84 6.11 9.23
CA ASP A 257 25.09 7.08 8.13
C ASP A 257 24.05 6.98 7.02
N TYR A 258 23.61 5.75 6.70
CA TYR A 258 22.53 5.55 5.74
C TYR A 258 21.21 6.10 6.27
N LEU A 259 20.83 5.82 7.51
CA LEU A 259 19.59 6.32 8.10
C LEU A 259 19.55 7.86 8.12
N ILE A 260 20.66 8.51 8.49
CA ILE A 260 20.77 9.98 8.48
C ILE A 260 20.63 10.53 7.05
N SER A 261 21.32 9.92 6.09
CA SER A 261 21.27 10.38 4.69
C SER A 261 19.89 10.14 4.07
N LEU A 262 19.25 9.02 4.41
CA LEU A 262 17.90 8.68 4.00
C LEU A 262 16.88 9.67 4.55
N ASP A 263 16.97 9.98 5.85
CA ASP A 263 16.09 10.96 6.49
C ASP A 263 16.23 12.34 5.84
N ARG A 264 17.46 12.73 5.48
CA ARG A 264 17.71 13.98 4.75
C ARG A 264 17.05 13.97 3.37
N ALA A 265 17.32 12.95 2.55
CA ALA A 265 16.75 12.84 1.19
C ALA A 265 15.22 12.82 1.21
N LEU A 266 14.61 12.08 2.13
CA LEU A 266 13.15 12.04 2.29
C LEU A 266 12.56 13.39 2.72
N ASN A 267 13.27 14.14 3.59
CA ASN A 267 12.83 15.47 3.99
C ASN A 267 12.99 16.51 2.85
N GLU A 268 14.02 16.40 2.03
CA GLU A 268 14.19 17.22 0.82
C GLU A 268 13.06 16.92 -0.18
N LEU A 269 12.78 15.63 -0.41
CA LEU A 269 11.70 15.17 -1.28
C LEU A 269 10.32 15.69 -0.82
N ARG A 270 10.08 15.75 0.50
CA ARG A 270 8.89 16.41 1.09
C ARG A 270 8.77 17.88 0.67
N LEU A 271 9.87 18.63 0.76
CA LEU A 271 9.90 20.07 0.54
C LEU A 271 9.82 20.42 -0.95
N GLU A 272 10.46 19.65 -1.81
CA GLU A 272 10.58 19.93 -3.24
C GLU A 272 9.42 19.39 -4.08
N LYS A 273 8.86 18.23 -3.69
CA LYS A 273 7.85 17.52 -4.49
C LYS A 273 6.46 17.53 -3.86
N ASP A 274 6.26 18.33 -2.82
CA ASP A 274 4.97 18.61 -2.18
C ASP A 274 4.24 17.36 -1.61
N PHE A 275 5.00 16.30 -1.29
CA PHE A 275 4.49 15.12 -0.59
C PHE A 275 4.02 15.47 0.82
N ALA A 276 2.96 14.80 1.30
CA ALA A 276 2.65 14.91 2.71
C ALA A 276 3.63 14.17 3.60
N GLU A 277 3.70 14.64 4.83
CA GLU A 277 4.44 14.01 5.91
C GLU A 277 4.08 12.53 6.08
N THR A 278 2.80 12.17 5.97
CA THR A 278 2.36 10.77 6.09
C THR A 278 2.86 9.87 4.95
N GLU A 279 3.00 10.41 3.75
CA GLU A 279 3.57 9.68 2.60
C GLU A 279 5.06 9.45 2.81
N ILE A 280 5.77 10.49 3.27
CA ILE A 280 7.20 10.42 3.59
C ILE A 280 7.48 9.43 4.72
N GLU A 281 6.67 9.42 5.78
CA GLU A 281 6.79 8.43 6.85
C GLU A 281 6.60 7.00 6.33
N TYR A 282 5.69 6.81 5.36
CA TYR A 282 5.47 5.50 4.76
C TYR A 282 6.66 5.04 3.93
N PHE A 283 7.24 5.91 3.11
CA PHE A 283 8.48 5.60 2.39
C PHE A 283 9.63 5.31 3.35
N ARG A 284 9.76 6.08 4.43
CA ARG A 284 10.73 5.83 5.51
C ARG A 284 10.54 4.43 6.10
N TYR A 285 9.29 4.05 6.40
CA TYR A 285 8.97 2.72 6.92
C TYR A 285 9.38 1.60 5.95
N LEU A 286 9.07 1.74 4.65
CA LEU A 286 9.46 0.76 3.62
C LEU A 286 10.99 0.65 3.50
N LEU A 287 11.70 1.78 3.46
CA LEU A 287 13.16 1.82 3.30
C LEU A 287 13.93 1.38 4.55
N HIS A 288 13.39 1.59 5.76
CA HIS A 288 13.98 1.05 6.99
C HIS A 288 13.95 -0.48 7.02
N ASN A 289 12.93 -1.11 6.43
CA ASN A 289 12.84 -2.57 6.37
C ASN A 289 13.98 -3.21 5.55
N VAL A 290 14.55 -2.49 4.58
CA VAL A 290 15.73 -2.91 3.82
C VAL A 290 16.91 -3.20 4.75
N LEU A 291 17.17 -2.30 5.70
CA LEU A 291 18.24 -2.43 6.69
C LEU A 291 17.96 -3.56 7.68
N ASN A 292 16.69 -3.80 8.00
CA ASN A 292 16.27 -4.80 8.97
C ASN A 292 16.22 -6.24 8.43
N GLY A 293 16.57 -6.47 7.16
CA GLY A 293 16.71 -7.83 6.60
C GLY A 293 15.46 -8.40 5.98
N ALA A 294 14.48 -7.55 5.68
CA ALA A 294 13.35 -7.95 4.86
C ALA A 294 13.85 -8.43 3.50
N LYS A 295 13.43 -9.63 3.06
CA LYS A 295 13.79 -10.15 1.73
C LYS A 295 13.11 -9.37 0.61
N LYS A 296 11.84 -9.01 0.82
CA LYS A 296 11.01 -8.23 -0.11
C LYS A 296 10.73 -6.87 0.52
N ILE A 297 10.94 -5.81 -0.26
CA ILE A 297 10.77 -4.43 0.21
C ILE A 297 9.32 -3.98 -0.02
N ILE A 298 8.76 -4.36 -1.16
CA ILE A 298 7.44 -3.95 -1.62
C ILE A 298 6.61 -5.18 -1.97
N HIS A 299 5.33 -5.13 -1.62
CA HIS A 299 4.31 -6.15 -1.82
C HIS A 299 3.16 -5.53 -2.61
N LYS A 300 2.37 -6.34 -3.31
CA LYS A 300 1.19 -5.87 -4.08
C LYS A 300 0.22 -5.08 -3.19
N ASN A 301 0.02 -5.54 -1.95
CA ASN A 301 -0.89 -4.89 -1.00
C ASN A 301 -0.35 -3.55 -0.45
N ASP A 302 0.95 -3.27 -0.57
CA ASP A 302 1.52 -1.99 -0.13
C ASP A 302 0.92 -0.81 -0.92
N ILE A 303 0.29 -1.05 -2.09
CA ILE A 303 -0.48 -0.06 -2.87
C ILE A 303 -1.82 0.26 -2.24
N ALA A 304 -2.52 -0.75 -1.69
CA ALA A 304 -3.77 -0.51 -0.97
C ALA A 304 -3.49 0.31 0.29
N ASP A 305 -2.42 -0.04 1.01
CA ASP A 305 -1.93 0.68 2.19
C ASP A 305 -1.51 2.11 1.83
N TYR A 306 -0.72 2.28 0.76
CA TYR A 306 -0.34 3.59 0.25
C TYR A 306 -1.56 4.43 -0.15
N THR A 307 -2.56 3.81 -0.79
CA THR A 307 -3.79 4.51 -1.17
C THR A 307 -4.58 4.96 0.06
N ILE A 308 -4.68 4.12 1.09
CA ILE A 308 -5.31 4.51 2.37
C ILE A 308 -4.54 5.69 2.98
N ILE A 309 -3.22 5.62 3.05
CA ILE A 309 -2.37 6.66 3.65
C ILE A 309 -2.48 7.99 2.86
N THR A 310 -2.45 7.93 1.53
CA THR A 310 -2.50 9.11 0.64
C THR A 310 -3.89 9.74 0.56
N MET A 311 -4.96 8.95 0.53
CA MET A 311 -6.33 9.47 0.58
C MET A 311 -6.64 10.21 1.89
N LEU A 312 -5.78 10.01 2.89
CA LEU A 312 -5.92 10.51 4.26
C LEU A 312 -4.80 11.50 4.63
N ASN A 313 -4.03 11.94 3.62
CA ASN A 313 -3.20 13.13 3.67
C ASN A 313 -4.10 14.36 3.92
N GLU A 314 -3.63 15.31 4.73
CA GLU A 314 -4.27 16.60 5.04
C GLU A 314 -4.92 17.30 3.84
N LYS A 315 -4.27 17.22 2.67
CA LYS A 315 -4.76 17.84 1.42
C LYS A 315 -6.01 17.17 0.83
N VAL A 316 -6.19 15.88 1.09
CA VAL A 316 -7.28 15.04 0.54
C VAL A 316 -8.37 14.79 1.58
N THR A 317 -8.01 14.65 2.86
CA THR A 317 -8.94 14.45 3.99
C THR A 317 -10.01 15.54 4.06
N LEU A 318 -9.68 16.78 3.68
CA LEU A 318 -10.65 17.88 3.64
C LEU A 318 -11.80 17.65 2.65
N ARG A 319 -11.56 16.98 1.51
CA ARG A 319 -12.62 16.69 0.51
C ARG A 319 -13.50 15.50 0.87
N VAL A 320 -12.94 14.53 1.61
CA VAL A 320 -13.71 13.37 2.12
C VAL A 320 -14.61 13.78 3.29
N LEU A 321 -14.17 14.79 4.06
CA LEU A 321 -14.89 15.36 5.21
C LEU A 321 -15.82 16.53 4.87
N GLU A 322 -15.99 16.89 3.59
CA GLU A 322 -16.93 17.93 3.13
C GLU A 322 -18.38 17.48 3.40
N GLU A 323 -18.78 17.62 4.66
CA GLU A 323 -20.07 18.11 5.17
C GLU A 323 -20.18 17.96 6.70
N ASN A 324 -19.36 17.14 7.41
CA ASN A 324 -19.67 16.80 8.82
C ASN A 324 -18.53 16.33 9.77
N GLY A 325 -17.23 16.59 9.53
CA GLY A 325 -16.22 16.11 10.50
C GLY A 325 -14.86 16.81 10.53
N LYS A 326 -14.15 16.66 11.65
CA LYS A 326 -12.75 17.11 11.82
C LYS A 326 -11.78 15.95 11.51
N LYS A 327 -10.59 16.25 10.98
CA LYS A 327 -9.50 15.28 10.73
C LYS A 327 -9.20 14.41 11.97
N GLU A 328 -9.31 14.99 13.16
CA GLU A 328 -9.09 14.32 14.46
C GLU A 328 -10.07 13.18 14.76
N GLU A 329 -11.24 13.20 14.09
CA GLU A 329 -12.34 12.26 14.30
C GLU A 329 -12.24 11.00 13.42
N LEU A 330 -11.40 11.01 12.38
CA LEU A 330 -11.20 9.87 11.48
C LEU A 330 -10.11 8.93 11.98
N LYS A 331 -10.47 7.69 12.29
CA LYS A 331 -9.58 6.67 12.86
C LYS A 331 -9.46 5.44 11.95
N LEU A 332 -8.25 4.89 11.83
CA LEU A 332 -8.00 3.66 11.09
C LEU A 332 -8.28 2.47 11.99
N VAL A 333 -9.13 1.56 11.52
CA VAL A 333 -9.23 0.21 12.06
C VAL A 333 -8.54 -0.72 11.06
N THR A 334 -7.41 -1.25 11.47
CA THR A 334 -6.65 -2.23 10.71
C THR A 334 -6.28 -3.42 11.60
N PHE A 335 -6.28 -4.60 11.00
CA PHE A 335 -5.73 -5.82 11.59
C PHE A 335 -4.52 -6.34 10.81
N ASP A 336 -4.02 -5.55 9.85
CA ASP A 336 -2.72 -5.75 9.27
C ASP A 336 -1.65 -5.26 10.26
N LYS A 337 -0.66 -6.11 10.53
CA LYS A 337 0.38 -5.80 11.51
C LYS A 337 1.23 -4.62 11.08
N LYS A 338 1.57 -4.50 9.79
CA LYS A 338 2.41 -3.41 9.29
C LYS A 338 1.66 -2.08 9.41
N MET A 339 0.41 -2.04 8.96
CA MET A 339 -0.42 -0.83 9.05
C MET A 339 -0.70 -0.42 10.49
N TYR A 340 -0.93 -1.39 11.39
CA TYR A 340 -1.08 -1.11 12.81
C TYR A 340 0.17 -0.46 13.42
N GLU A 341 1.36 -1.07 13.21
CA GLU A 341 2.61 -0.53 13.75
C GLU A 341 2.97 0.83 13.14
N PHE A 342 2.73 1.00 11.83
CA PHE A 342 2.90 2.27 11.13
C PHE A 342 2.00 3.36 11.72
N SER A 343 0.70 3.07 11.83
CA SER A 343 -0.30 3.98 12.39
C SER A 343 0.06 4.39 13.82
N LYS A 344 0.40 3.41 14.67
CA LYS A 344 0.79 3.61 16.07
C LYS A 344 2.05 4.47 16.21
N LYS A 345 3.11 4.14 15.47
CA LYS A 345 4.41 4.84 15.59
C LYS A 345 4.31 6.29 15.13
N ASN A 346 3.55 6.54 14.06
CA ASN A 346 3.50 7.86 13.41
C ASN A 346 2.25 8.67 13.81
N ASN A 347 1.43 8.16 14.73
CA ASN A 347 0.15 8.75 15.14
C ASN A 347 -0.79 9.06 13.96
N VAL A 348 -0.77 8.23 12.92
CA VAL A 348 -1.59 8.39 11.72
C VAL A 348 -2.90 7.65 11.92
N MET A 349 -3.95 8.38 12.32
CA MET A 349 -5.30 7.86 12.59
C MET A 349 -5.35 6.74 13.64
N TYR A 350 -4.28 6.58 14.41
CA TYR A 350 -4.21 5.61 15.49
C TYR A 350 -5.11 6.04 16.64
N ASP A 351 -5.77 5.06 17.24
CA ASP A 351 -6.55 5.24 18.46
C ASP A 351 -6.49 3.93 19.25
N GLU A 352 -5.63 3.90 20.26
CA GLU A 352 -5.47 2.73 21.12
C GLU A 352 -6.79 2.35 21.80
N GLU A 353 -7.65 3.32 22.14
CA GLU A 353 -8.93 3.03 22.76
C GLU A 353 -9.84 2.23 21.84
N ILE A 354 -9.77 2.42 20.52
CA ILE A 354 -10.59 1.65 19.57
C ILE A 354 -10.28 0.16 19.71
N TYR A 355 -8.99 -0.18 19.70
CA TYR A 355 -8.55 -1.56 19.86
C TYR A 355 -8.92 -2.11 21.24
N ASN A 356 -8.72 -1.33 22.31
CA ASN A 356 -9.08 -1.74 23.67
C ASN A 356 -10.61 -1.84 23.88
N LYS A 357 -11.40 -1.10 23.12
CA LYS A 357 -12.87 -1.02 23.25
C LYS A 357 -13.60 -2.19 22.63
N PHE A 358 -13.03 -2.93 21.67
CA PHE A 358 -13.70 -4.10 21.08
C PHE A 358 -12.85 -5.38 20.99
N LEU A 359 -11.53 -5.29 21.19
CA LEU A 359 -10.66 -6.45 21.38
C LEU A 359 -10.39 -6.64 22.88
N THR A 360 -10.30 -7.89 23.32
CA THR A 360 -9.86 -8.20 24.68
C THR A 360 -8.60 -9.05 24.62
N GLU A 361 -7.60 -8.74 25.43
CA GLU A 361 -6.42 -9.60 25.53
C GLU A 361 -6.81 -10.98 26.07
N ILE A 362 -6.28 -12.02 25.44
CA ILE A 362 -6.32 -13.38 25.95
C ILE A 362 -5.41 -13.39 27.17
N GLN A 363 -6.01 -13.67 28.34
CA GLN A 363 -5.29 -13.79 29.61
C GLN A 363 -4.40 -15.01 29.67
#